data_AF-A0A3V8I9W5-F1
#
_entry.id   AF-A0A3V8I9W5-F1
#
_cell.length_a   1.000
_cell.length_b   1.000
_cell.length_c   1.000
_cell.angle_alpha   90.00
_cell.angle_beta   90.00
_cell.angle_gamma   90.00
#
_symmetry.space_group_name_H-M   'P 1'
#
loop_
_entity.id
_entity.type
_entity.pdbx_description
1 polymer ?
#
loop_
_entity_poly.entity_id
_entity_poly.type
_entity_poly.pdbx_seq_one_letter_code
_entity_poly.pdbx_strand_id
1 'polypeptide(L)'
;MNKETIKCPFCFKESELGVRVCTGCHSKISYGEVSAWSALLIGTILTVIAFFILYISQSFLLTVIIFFALAISTRLYIRKKFAHRAIFTHQH
;
A
#
# COMPACT_ATOMS: atom_id res chain seq x y z
N MET A 1 -2.17 20.00 -18.93
CA MET A 1 -1.72 19.09 -17.85
C MET A 1 -1.85 19.84 -16.53
N ASN A 2 -2.91 19.58 -15.77
CA ASN A 2 -3.02 20.10 -14.41
C ASN A 2 -2.08 19.22 -13.57
N LYS A 3 -0.85 19.69 -13.33
CA LYS A 3 0.10 18.94 -12.50
C LYS A 3 -0.44 19.03 -11.07
N GLU A 4 -0.96 17.93 -10.53
CA GLU A 4 -1.31 17.91 -9.12
C GLU A 4 -0.03 18.20 -8.32
N THR A 5 -0.04 19.28 -7.54
CA THR A 5 1.06 19.65 -6.66
C THR A 5 0.68 19.32 -5.23
N ILE A 6 1.63 18.81 -4.46
CA ILE A 6 1.48 18.53 -3.04
C ILE A 6 2.30 19.53 -2.25
N LYS A 7 1.73 20.05 -1.16
CA LYS A 7 2.43 20.96 -0.27
C LYS A 7 3.21 20.16 0.78
N CYS A 8 4.51 20.41 0.89
CA CYS A 8 5.31 19.80 1.94
C CYS A 8 4.93 20.40 3.32
N PRO A 9 4.67 19.59 4.35
CA PRO A 9 4.32 20.09 5.68
C PRO A 9 5.50 20.72 6.44
N PHE A 10 6.74 20.45 6.04
CA PHE A 10 7.94 20.95 6.73
C PHE A 10 8.43 22.30 6.19
N CYS A 11 8.59 22.41 4.87
CA CYS A 11 9.10 23.63 4.23
C CYS A 11 8.02 24.46 3.53
N PHE A 12 6.75 24.02 3.56
CA PHE A 12 5.60 24.66 2.91
C PHE A 12 5.73 24.90 1.39
N LYS A 13 6.78 24.37 0.77
CA LYS A 13 7.02 24.45 -0.67
C LYS A 13 6.13 23.45 -1.40
N GLU A 14 5.63 23.86 -2.56
CA GLU A 14 4.91 22.98 -3.48
C GLU A 14 5.89 22.04 -4.18
N SER A 15 5.56 20.75 -4.22
CA SER A 15 6.30 19.71 -4.93
C SER A 15 5.38 19.01 -5.91
N GLU A 16 5.89 18.59 -7.06
CA GLU A 16 5.11 17.84 -8.05
C GLU A 16 4.70 16.47 -7.48
N LEU A 17 3.44 16.07 -7.69
CA LEU A 17 2.96 14.75 -7.26
C LEU A 17 3.73 13.65 -8.02
N GLY A 18 4.44 12.80 -7.28
CA GLY A 18 5.28 11.72 -7.81
C GLY A 18 6.76 11.80 -7.42
N VAL A 19 7.23 12.93 -6.87
CA VAL A 19 8.62 13.07 -6.39
C VAL A 19 8.81 12.37 -5.05
N ARG A 20 9.78 11.46 -4.95
CA ARG A 20 10.07 10.70 -3.72
C ARG A 20 10.84 11.49 -2.65
N VAL A 21 11.31 12.68 -3.00
CA VAL A 21 12.10 13.56 -2.12
C VAL A 21 11.65 15.00 -2.37
N CYS A 22 11.42 15.76 -1.31
CA CYS A 22 11.10 17.18 -1.43
C CYS A 22 12.34 17.97 -1.85
N THR A 23 12.24 18.82 -2.88
CA THR A 23 13.35 19.64 -3.39
C THR A 23 13.75 20.79 -2.48
N GLY A 24 12.99 21.07 -1.41
CA GLY A 24 13.30 22.11 -0.43
C GLY A 24 14.04 21.56 0.78
N CYS A 25 13.37 20.71 1.56
CA CYS A 25 13.90 20.17 2.83
C CYS A 25 14.53 18.79 2.71
N HIS A 26 14.58 18.19 1.51
CA HIS A 26 15.05 16.82 1.29
C HIS A 26 14.32 15.74 2.12
N SER A 27 13.13 16.02 2.65
CA SER A 27 12.29 15.02 3.32
C SER A 27 11.90 13.91 2.33
N LYS A 28 11.91 12.65 2.79
CA LYS A 28 11.42 11.53 1.98
C LYS A 28 9.90 11.56 1.89
N ILE A 29 9.40 11.24 0.71
CA ILE A 29 7.98 11.18 0.40
C ILE A 29 7.68 9.74 -0.01
N SER A 30 7.03 9.02 0.89
CA SER A 30 6.55 7.67 0.65
C SER A 30 5.09 7.74 0.19
N TYR A 31 4.87 7.39 -1.06
CA TYR A 31 3.52 7.18 -1.60
C TYR A 31 3.14 5.72 -1.45
N GLY A 32 1.90 5.45 -1.04
CA GLY A 32 1.41 4.07 -1.00
C GLY A 32 1.94 3.24 0.18
N GLU A 33 2.51 3.87 1.21
CA GLU A 33 2.99 3.15 2.39
C GLU A 33 1.79 2.65 3.19
N VAL A 34 1.64 1.32 3.16
CA VAL A 34 0.68 0.60 3.98
C VAL A 34 1.26 0.53 5.38
N SER A 35 0.52 1.00 6.38
CA SER A 35 0.98 0.88 7.76
C SER A 35 1.25 -0.60 8.08
N ALA A 36 2.33 -0.90 8.79
CA ALA A 36 2.68 -2.29 9.13
C ALA A 36 1.50 -3.05 9.77
N TRP A 37 0.72 -2.35 10.60
CA TRP A 37 -0.53 -2.86 11.19
C TRP A 37 -1.58 -3.27 10.15
N SER A 38 -1.80 -2.45 9.11
CA SER A 38 -2.75 -2.80 8.06
C SER A 38 -2.25 -3.95 7.19
N ALA A 39 -0.94 -4.05 6.93
CA ALA A 39 -0.35 -5.22 6.27
C ALA A 39 -0.54 -6.49 7.11
N LEU A 40 -0.34 -6.42 8.42
CA LEU A 40 -0.58 -7.52 9.36
C LEU A 40 -2.05 -7.97 9.37
N LEU A 41 -2.99 -7.04 9.53
CA LEU A 41 -4.42 -7.35 9.53
C LEU A 41 -4.85 -8.02 8.22
N ILE A 42 -4.39 -7.50 7.08
CA ILE A 42 -4.70 -8.05 5.76
C ILE A 42 -4.13 -9.46 5.61
N GLY A 43 -2.88 -9.69 6.05
CA GLY A 43 -2.25 -11.01 6.04
C GLY A 43 -3.04 -12.02 6.87
N THR A 44 -3.40 -11.66 8.10
CA THR A 44 -4.18 -12.53 8.99
C THR A 44 -5.53 -12.91 8.38
N ILE A 45 -6.25 -11.94 7.79
CA ILE A 45 -7.54 -12.21 7.13
C ILE A 45 -7.35 -13.17 5.95
N LEU A 46 -6.32 -12.97 5.12
CA LEU A 46 -6.03 -13.86 3.98
C LEU A 46 -5.76 -15.30 4.43
N THR A 47 -4.97 -15.46 5.51
CA THR A 47 -4.63 -16.78 6.06
C THR A 47 -5.87 -17.48 6.63
N VAL A 48 -6.73 -16.76 7.34
CA VAL A 48 -8.00 -17.32 7.86
C VAL A 48 -8.88 -17.81 6.71
N ILE A 49 -9.07 -17.00 5.66
CA ILE A 49 -9.88 -17.39 4.49
C ILE A 49 -9.29 -18.65 3.82
N ALA A 50 -7.97 -18.70 3.62
CA ALA A 50 -7.32 -19.86 3.02
C ALA A 50 -7.51 -21.13 3.87
N PHE A 51 -7.45 -21.01 5.20
CA PHE A 51 -7.69 -22.12 6.11
C PHE A 51 -9.11 -22.67 6.01
N PHE A 52 -10.13 -21.79 5.98
CA PHE A 52 -11.52 -22.21 5.79
C PHE A 52 -11.75 -22.90 4.43
N ILE A 53 -11.11 -22.40 3.36
CA ILE A 53 -11.21 -23.03 2.03
C ILE A 53 -10.58 -24.43 2.03
N LEU A 54 -9.42 -24.62 2.67
CA LEU A 54 -8.81 -25.95 2.80
C LEU A 54 -9.70 -26.92 3.56
N TYR A 55 -10.29 -26.45 4.67
CA TYR A 55 -11.17 -27.26 5.50
C TYR A 55 -12.39 -27.79 4.73
N ILE A 56 -13.03 -26.92 3.93
CA ILE A 56 -14.23 -27.28 3.15
C ILE A 56 -13.87 -28.07 1.90
N SER A 57 -12.90 -27.60 1.12
CA SER A 57 -12.63 -28.14 -0.21
C SER A 57 -11.81 -29.43 -0.17
N GLN A 58 -11.06 -29.68 0.93
CA GLN A 58 -10.06 -30.76 1.07
C GLN A 58 -9.04 -30.81 -0.10
N SER A 59 -9.04 -29.78 -0.95
CA SER A 59 -8.29 -29.72 -2.20
C SER A 59 -7.25 -28.62 -2.07
N PHE A 60 -6.00 -29.05 -1.93
CA PHE A 60 -4.88 -28.15 -1.72
C PHE A 60 -4.66 -27.19 -2.91
N LEU A 61 -4.74 -27.71 -4.14
CA LEU A 61 -4.49 -26.93 -5.36
C LEU A 61 -5.47 -25.76 -5.53
N LEU A 62 -6.76 -25.98 -5.29
CA LEU A 62 -7.78 -24.93 -5.39
C LEU A 62 -7.53 -23.80 -4.39
N THR A 63 -7.15 -24.14 -3.16
CA THR A 63 -6.82 -23.14 -2.14
C THR A 63 -5.63 -22.29 -2.57
N VAL A 64 -4.56 -22.92 -3.09
CA VAL A 64 -3.36 -22.19 -3.52
C VAL A 64 -3.70 -21.19 -4.63
N ILE A 65 -4.49 -21.59 -5.63
CA ILE A 65 -4.90 -20.71 -6.73
C ILE A 65 -5.71 -19.51 -6.20
N ILE A 66 -6.69 -19.76 -5.32
CA ILE A 66 -7.53 -18.70 -4.74
C ILE A 66 -6.71 -17.76 -3.85
N PHE A 67 -5.78 -18.30 -3.06
CA PHE A 67 -4.89 -17.52 -2.21
C PHE A 67 -4.03 -16.54 -3.03
N PHE A 68 -3.41 -17.01 -4.12
CA PHE A 68 -2.63 -16.14 -5.00
C PHE A 68 -3.52 -15.09 -5.68
N ALA A 69 -4.71 -15.45 -6.14
CA ALA A 69 -5.65 -14.50 -6.74
C ALA A 69 -6.06 -13.39 -5.74
N LEU A 70 -6.38 -13.76 -4.50
CA LEU A 70 -6.69 -12.82 -3.42
C LEU A 70 -5.50 -11.93 -3.10
N ALA A 71 -4.30 -12.51 -2.94
CA ALA A 71 -3.09 -11.74 -2.61
C ALA A 71 -2.76 -10.69 -3.70
N ILE A 72 -2.86 -11.07 -4.98
CA ILE A 72 -2.65 -10.14 -6.10
C ILE A 72 -3.72 -9.05 -6.10
N SER A 73 -5.00 -9.43 -5.97
CA SER A 73 -6.12 -8.48 -5.92
C SER A 73 -5.96 -7.47 -4.79
N THR A 74 -5.62 -7.93 -3.58
CA THR A 74 -5.40 -7.06 -2.44
C THR A 74 -4.22 -6.12 -2.66
N ARG A 75 -3.12 -6.60 -3.26
CA ARG A 75 -1.97 -5.75 -3.60
C ARG A 75 -2.36 -4.65 -4.61
N LEU A 76 -3.19 -4.97 -5.60
CA LEU A 76 -3.71 -4.00 -6.56
C LEU A 76 -4.69 -3.01 -5.90
N TYR A 77 -5.58 -3.49 -5.04
CA TYR A 77 -6.53 -2.66 -4.29
C TYR A 77 -5.80 -1.67 -3.39
N ILE A 78 -4.79 -2.13 -2.65
CA ILE A 78 -3.92 -1.30 -1.84
C ILE A 78 -3.24 -0.23 -2.69
N ARG A 79 -2.60 -0.63 -3.81
CA ARG A 79 -1.93 0.33 -4.69
C ARG A 79 -2.88 1.41 -5.19
N LYS A 80 -4.11 1.05 -5.54
CA LYS A 80 -5.13 1.99 -6.02
C LYS A 80 -5.64 2.91 -4.89
N LYS A 81 -5.90 2.37 -3.70
CA LYS A 81 -6.45 3.13 -2.57
C LYS A 81 -5.42 4.05 -1.91
N PHE A 82 -4.17 3.60 -1.81
CA PHE A 82 -3.09 4.36 -1.19
C PHE A 82 -2.27 5.19 -2.19
N ALA A 83 -2.60 5.17 -3.49
CA ALA A 83 -1.98 6.04 -4.50
C ALA A 83 -2.07 7.53 -4.12
N HIS A 84 -3.15 7.92 -3.44
CA HIS A 84 -3.39 9.31 -3.05
C HIS A 84 -2.83 9.67 -1.67
N ARG A 85 -2.32 8.71 -0.88
CA ARG A 85 -1.70 9.00 0.42
C ARG A 85 -0.20 9.19 0.24
N ALA A 86 0.24 10.44 0.32
CA ALA A 86 1.64 10.82 0.47
C ALA A 86 1.97 10.97 1.97
N ILE A 87 2.90 10.16 2.46
CA ILE A 87 3.43 10.27 3.82
C ILE A 87 4.80 10.93 3.72
N PHE A 88 4.99 12.03 4.44
CA PHE A 88 6.27 12.74 4.50
C PHE A 88 7.03 12.28 5.74
N THR A 89 8.21 11.70 5.54
CA THR A 89 9.14 11.35 6.62
C THR A 89 10.32 12.33 6.61
N HIS A 90 10.53 13.00 7.74
CA HIS A 90 11.70 13.86 7.94
C HIS A 90 12.94 12.98 8.07
N GLN A 91 13.91 13.12 7.17
CA GLN A 91 15.25 12.62 7.43
C GLN A 91 15.99 13.72 8.18
N HIS A 92 16.34 13.44 9.43
CA HIS A 92 17.19 14.29 10.26
C HIS A 92 18.53 14.56 9.58
#